data_AF-A0A967M601-F1
#
_entry.id   AF-A0A967M601-F1
#
_cell.length_a   1.000
_cell.length_b   1.000
_cell.length_c   1.000
_cell.angle_alpha   90.00
_cell.angle_beta   90.00
_cell.angle_gamma   90.00
#
_symmetry.space_group_name_H-M   'P 1'
#
loop_
_entity.id
_entity.type
_entity.pdbx_description
1 polymer ?
#
loop_
_entity_poly.entity_id
_entity_poly.type
_entity_poly.pdbx_seq_one_letter_code
_entity_poly.pdbx_strand_id
1 'polypeptide(L)'
;LFERIKDGRVSLEEKLRVSERTWRQWYKSEGSKMFLEVGKEVKVEDLIRGIIVQSGNDASDVVAEAISGTVEAFADEMNRK
;
A
#
# COMPACT_ATOMS: atom_id res chain seq x y z
N LEU A 1 -1.82 3.21 -8.83
CA LEU A 1 -0.46 3.64 -8.43
C LEU A 1 0.40 4.06 -9.61
N PHE A 2 0.73 3.16 -10.55
CA PHE A 2 1.67 3.47 -11.64
C PHE A 2 1.28 4.64 -12.53
N GLU A 3 0.00 4.82 -12.87
CA GLU A 3 -0.47 6.03 -13.57
C GLU A 3 -0.17 7.31 -12.79
N ARG A 4 -0.39 7.30 -11.47
CA ARG A 4 -0.13 8.45 -10.60
C ARG A 4 1.37 8.76 -10.52
N ILE A 5 2.24 7.74 -10.57
CA ILE A 5 3.69 7.91 -10.69
C ILE A 5 4.06 8.50 -12.06
N LYS A 6 3.50 7.94 -13.13
CA LYS A 6 3.72 8.41 -14.51
C LYS A 6 3.32 9.88 -14.70
N ASP A 7 2.23 10.30 -14.07
CA ASP A 7 1.70 11.66 -14.13
C ASP A 7 2.35 12.60 -13.10
N GLY A 8 3.36 12.13 -12.35
CA GLY A 8 4.11 12.93 -11.37
C GLY A 8 3.35 13.29 -10.08
N ARG A 9 2.20 12.66 -9.82
CA ARG A 9 1.39 12.89 -8.62
C ARG A 9 1.89 12.14 -7.39
N VAL A 10 2.69 11.09 -7.59
CA VAL A 10 3.31 10.29 -6.54
C VAL A 10 4.77 10.07 -6.91
N SER A 11 5.69 10.31 -5.96
CA SER A 11 7.11 10.03 -6.15
C SER A 11 7.48 8.64 -5.60
N LEU A 12 8.49 7.99 -6.18
CA LEU A 12 9.06 6.75 -5.62
C LEU A 12 9.73 6.97 -4.25
N GLU A 13 10.24 8.18 -4.02
CA GLU A 13 10.88 8.61 -2.77
C GLU A 13 9.87 9.07 -1.70
N GLU A 14 8.62 9.27 -2.09
CA GLU A 14 7.55 9.61 -1.17
C GLU A 14 7.39 8.48 -0.14
N LYS A 15 7.09 8.85 1.10
CA LYS A 15 6.87 7.86 2.16
C LYS A 15 5.41 7.83 2.54
N LEU A 16 4.87 6.62 2.61
CA LEU A 16 3.50 6.36 3.03
C LEU A 16 3.51 5.83 4.46
N ARG A 17 2.61 6.35 5.28
CA ARG A 17 2.48 5.95 6.68
C ARG A 17 1.62 4.70 6.80
N VAL A 18 2.11 3.71 7.53
CA VAL A 18 1.36 2.49 7.85
C VAL A 18 0.29 2.81 8.88
N SER A 19 -0.99 2.65 8.51
CA SER A 19 -2.11 2.90 9.41
C SER A 19 -2.27 1.79 10.45
N GLU A 20 -2.89 2.11 11.59
CA GLU A 20 -3.26 1.10 12.59
C GLU A 20 -4.28 0.09 12.02
N ARG A 21 -5.16 0.54 11.13
CA ARG A 21 -6.16 -0.31 10.46
C ARG A 21 -5.46 -1.40 9.64
N THR A 22 -4.55 -1.00 8.76
CA THR A 22 -3.78 -1.93 7.91
C THR A 22 -2.90 -2.86 8.74
N TRP A 23 -2.20 -2.32 9.75
CA TRP A 23 -1.42 -3.17 10.65
C TRP A 23 -2.29 -4.20 11.37
N ARG A 24 -3.43 -3.80 11.94
CA ARG A 24 -4.35 -4.70 12.66
C ARG A 24 -4.93 -5.77 11.72
N GLN A 25 -5.23 -5.39 10.47
CA GLN A 25 -5.70 -6.31 9.44
C GLN A 25 -4.66 -7.38 9.12
N TRP A 26 -3.36 -7.06 9.05
CA TRP A 26 -2.32 -7.98 8.57
C TRP A 26 -1.42 -8.59 9.65
N TYR A 27 -1.41 -8.07 10.87
CA TYR A 27 -0.52 -8.52 11.95
C TYR A 27 -0.67 -10.01 12.26
N LYS A 28 -1.91 -10.51 12.34
CA LYS A 28 -2.21 -11.93 12.59
C LYS A 28 -2.75 -12.69 11.39
N SER A 29 -2.99 -12.01 10.26
CA SER A 29 -3.51 -12.67 9.07
C SER A 29 -2.44 -13.53 8.41
N GLU A 30 -2.88 -14.67 7.89
CA GLU A 30 -2.08 -15.52 7.04
C GLU A 30 -1.94 -14.90 5.64
N GLY A 31 -0.88 -15.26 4.92
CA GLY A 31 -0.55 -14.72 3.60
C GLY A 31 0.74 -13.93 3.56
N SER A 32 1.18 -13.63 2.35
CA SER A 32 2.42 -12.91 2.09
C SER A 32 2.34 -11.45 2.54
N LYS A 33 3.37 -10.99 3.25
CA LYS A 33 3.43 -9.64 3.83
C LYS A 33 4.87 -9.20 4.07
N MET A 34 5.08 -7.89 4.10
CA MET A 34 6.36 -7.23 4.42
C MET A 34 6.59 -7.09 5.93
N PHE A 35 5.58 -7.39 6.76
CA PHE A 35 5.62 -7.22 8.21
C PHE A 35 5.78 -5.75 8.62
N LEU A 36 5.04 -4.87 7.94
CA LEU A 36 5.10 -3.43 8.21
C LEU A 36 4.65 -3.10 9.64
N GLU A 37 5.35 -2.17 10.29
CA GLU A 37 5.04 -1.73 11.66
C GLU A 37 4.08 -0.53 11.65
N VAL A 38 3.12 -0.52 12.58
CA VAL A 38 2.17 0.59 12.73
C VAL A 38 2.89 1.93 12.94
N GLY A 39 2.47 2.96 12.20
CA GLY A 39 3.00 4.30 12.33
C GLY A 39 4.33 4.55 11.63
N LYS A 40 5.04 3.51 11.14
CA LYS A 40 6.24 3.69 10.31
C LYS A 40 5.89 4.33 8.97
N GLU A 41 6.86 5.05 8.42
CA GLU A 41 6.81 5.61 7.08
C GLU A 41 7.71 4.78 6.16
N VAL A 42 7.16 4.27 5.06
CA VAL A 42 7.83 3.37 4.13
C VAL A 42 7.84 4.01 2.74
N LYS A 43 8.97 3.96 2.03
CA LYS A 43 9.05 4.52 0.69
C LYS A 43 8.10 3.81 -0.27
N VAL A 44 7.51 4.56 -1.19
CA VAL A 44 6.69 4.01 -2.28
C VAL A 44 7.46 2.96 -3.07
N GLU A 45 8.75 3.18 -3.34
CA GLU A 45 9.59 2.18 -4.01
C GLU A 45 9.64 0.84 -3.24
N ASP A 46 9.85 0.88 -1.93
CA ASP A 46 9.95 -0.33 -1.10
C ASP A 46 8.61 -1.07 -1.04
N LEU A 47 7.50 -0.33 -0.96
CA LEU A 47 6.15 -0.90 -1.00
C LEU A 47 5.88 -1.58 -2.34
N ILE A 48 6.23 -0.94 -3.46
CA ILE A 48 6.11 -1.54 -4.80
C ILE A 48 6.94 -2.83 -4.89
N ARG A 49 8.17 -2.81 -4.41
CA ARG A 49 9.03 -4.00 -4.39
C ARG A 49 8.42 -5.11 -3.53
N GLY A 50 7.86 -4.78 -2.37
CA GLY A 50 7.15 -5.75 -1.54
C GLY A 50 5.94 -6.37 -2.23
N ILE A 51 5.14 -5.57 -2.95
CA ILE A 51 4.00 -6.06 -3.73
C ILE A 51 4.46 -6.97 -4.86
N ILE A 52 5.44 -6.55 -5.66
CA ILE A 52 5.84 -7.29 -6.86
C ILE A 52 6.66 -8.54 -6.52
N VAL A 53 7.59 -8.45 -5.57
CA VAL A 53 8.54 -9.53 -5.27
C VAL A 53 7.97 -10.50 -4.25
N GLN A 54 7.31 -9.99 -3.20
CA GLN A 54 6.82 -10.82 -2.10
C GLN A 54 5.31 -11.06 -2.20
N SER A 55 4.58 -10.39 -3.09
CA SER A 55 3.11 -10.35 -3.06
C SER A 55 2.61 -9.82 -1.71
N GLY A 56 3.29 -8.83 -1.14
CA GLY A 56 2.99 -8.28 0.18
C GLY A 56 1.60 -7.65 0.23
N ASN A 57 0.68 -8.26 0.97
CA ASN A 57 -0.68 -7.77 1.09
C ASN A 57 -0.79 -6.52 1.97
N ASP A 58 -0.01 -6.46 3.05
CA ASP A 58 0.09 -5.28 3.90
C ASP A 58 0.59 -4.06 3.12
N ALA A 59 1.56 -4.25 2.23
CA ALA A 59 2.04 -3.21 1.33
C ALA A 59 0.96 -2.74 0.34
N SER A 60 0.16 -3.68 -0.18
CA SER A 60 -0.96 -3.37 -1.07
C SER A 60 -2.02 -2.52 -0.38
N ASP A 61 -2.37 -2.85 0.87
CA ASP A 61 -3.33 -2.07 1.66
C ASP A 61 -2.81 -0.67 2.00
N VAL A 62 -1.53 -0.52 2.37
CA VAL A 62 -0.92 0.80 2.62
C VAL A 62 -1.02 1.68 1.37
N VAL A 63 -0.69 1.12 0.20
CA VAL A 63 -0.78 1.83 -1.08
C VAL A 63 -2.24 2.19 -1.40
N ALA A 64 -3.18 1.27 -1.20
CA ALA A 64 -4.59 1.48 -1.47
C ALA A 64 -5.16 2.62 -0.60
N GLU A 65 -4.87 2.61 0.70
CA GLU A 65 -5.25 3.67 1.64
C GLU A 65 -4.68 5.03 1.24
N ALA A 66 -3.39 5.08 0.89
CA ALA A 66 -2.75 6.33 0.48
C ALA A 66 -3.39 6.93 -0.79
N ILE A 67 -3.86 6.07 -1.70
CA ILE A 67 -4.41 6.48 -2.99
C ILE A 67 -5.88 6.90 -2.90
N SER A 68 -6.70 6.14 -2.17
CA SER A 68 -8.18 6.29 -2.18
C SER A 68 -8.78 6.53 -0.79
N GLY A 69 -7.95 6.69 0.25
CA GLY A 69 -8.36 6.86 1.64
C GLY A 69 -8.74 5.54 2.32
N THR A 70 -9.33 4.59 1.60
CA THR A 70 -9.69 3.25 2.11
C THR A 70 -9.39 2.18 1.07
N VAL A 71 -9.22 0.93 1.53
CA VAL A 71 -9.01 -0.23 0.65
C VAL A 71 -10.26 -0.49 -0.20
N GLU A 72 -11.44 -0.31 0.38
CA GLU A 72 -12.72 -0.49 -0.28
C GLU A 72 -12.92 0.54 -1.41
N ALA A 73 -12.62 1.82 -1.16
CA ALA A 73 -12.66 2.85 -2.19
C ALA A 73 -11.65 2.59 -3.32
N PHE A 74 -10.48 2.07 -2.98
CA PHE A 74 -9.48 1.68 -3.98
C PHE A 74 -9.96 0.50 -4.83
N ALA A 75 -10.55 -0.52 -4.22
CA ALA A 75 -11.13 -1.67 -4.94
C ALA A 75 -12.26 -1.23 -5.88
N ASP A 76 -13.11 -0.31 -5.43
CA ASP A 76 -14.15 0.31 -6.26
C ASP A 76 -13.55 1.09 -7.44
N GLU A 77 -12.47 1.85 -7.24
CA GLU A 77 -11.76 2.54 -8.33
C GLU A 77 -11.20 1.52 -9.34
N MET A 78 -10.63 0.40 -8.86
CA MET A 78 -10.09 -0.66 -9.72
C MET A 78 -11.16 -1.33 -10.57
N ASN A 79 -12.35 -1.59 -10.02
CA ASN A 79 -13.45 -2.26 -10.72
C ASN A 79 -14.19 -1.35 -11.72
N ARG A 80 -14.01 -0.03 -11.63
CA ARG A 80 -14.61 0.95 -12.56
C ARG A 80 -13.74 1.25 -13.78
N LYS A 81 -12.51 0.73 -13.80
CA LYS A 81 -11.59 0.83 -14.92
C LYS A 81 -11.74 -0.36 -15.87
#